data_AF-E6QIE1-F1
#
_entry.id   AF-E6QIE1-F1
#
_cell.length_a   1.000
_cell.length_b   1.000
_cell.length_c   1.000
_cell.angle_alpha   90.00
_cell.angle_beta   90.00
_cell.angle_gamma   90.00
#
_symmetry.space_group_name_H-M   'P 1'
#
loop_
_entity.id
_entity.type
_entity.pdbx_description
1 polymer ?
#
loop_
_entity_poly.entity_id
_entity_poly.type
_entity_poly.pdbx_seq_one_letter_code
_entity_poly.pdbx_strand_id
1 'polypeptide(L)'
;MSQLRKGETVSTFSEMAEAWMRENMPMTEPQQAAPEDAKGSIAQDSPAKWRIRGGWTSIFPHCPYCASYALYRENNIGDYECLTCRRTGIEESTARQVM
;
A
#
# COMPACT_ATOMS: atom_id res chain seq x y z
N MET A 1 -37.03 36.44 47.48
CA MET A 1 -35.71 36.67 46.87
C MET A 1 -35.12 35.33 46.47
N SER A 2 -35.11 35.04 45.16
CA SER A 2 -34.03 34.38 44.41
C SER A 2 -34.62 33.86 43.10
N GLN A 3 -34.27 34.56 42.03
CA GLN A 3 -34.61 34.22 40.66
C GLN A 3 -33.65 33.12 40.19
N LEU A 4 -34.18 31.97 39.78
CA LEU A 4 -33.41 31.02 38.95
C LEU A 4 -33.47 31.53 37.51
N ARG A 5 -32.31 31.92 36.97
CA ARG A 5 -32.20 32.45 35.61
C ARG A 5 -32.48 31.33 34.59
N LYS A 6 -33.37 31.63 33.65
CA LYS A 6 -33.58 30.88 32.41
C LYS A 6 -32.34 31.00 31.53
N GLY A 7 -31.90 29.87 30.98
CA GLY A 7 -31.11 29.79 29.75
C GLY A 7 -29.61 29.77 29.98
N GLU A 8 -29.02 28.57 29.89
CA GLU A 8 -27.61 28.33 29.56
C GLU A 8 -27.46 26.85 29.19
N THR A 9 -28.10 26.46 28.10
CA THR A 9 -27.70 25.27 27.35
C THR A 9 -27.26 25.71 25.96
N VAL A 10 -26.29 25.00 25.42
CA VAL A 10 -25.68 25.15 24.09
C VAL A 10 -24.49 26.12 24.02
N SER A 11 -23.41 25.77 24.74
CA SER A 11 -22.05 26.04 24.27
C SER A 11 -21.54 24.79 23.54
N THR A 12 -21.99 24.73 22.27
CA THR A 12 -21.30 24.23 21.08
C THR A 12 -20.58 22.88 21.14
N PHE A 13 -21.28 21.84 20.68
CA PHE A 13 -20.72 20.55 20.24
C PHE A 13 -19.53 20.73 19.26
N SER A 14 -19.49 21.84 18.49
CA SER A 14 -18.36 22.23 17.66
C SER A 14 -17.07 22.44 18.44
N GLU A 15 -17.11 23.12 19.59
CA GLU A 15 -15.91 23.39 20.39
C GLU A 15 -15.35 22.09 20.99
N MET A 16 -16.24 21.17 21.39
CA MET A 16 -15.85 19.84 21.85
C MET A 16 -15.24 18.99 20.73
N ALA A 17 -15.78 19.08 19.50
CA ALA A 17 -15.24 18.40 18.33
C ALA A 17 -13.86 18.97 17.93
N GLU A 18 -13.68 20.29 17.98
CA GLU A 18 -12.39 20.93 17.69
C GLU A 18 -11.31 20.59 18.72
N ALA A 19 -11.67 20.52 20.01
CA ALA A 19 -10.77 20.08 21.06
C ALA A 19 -10.34 18.62 20.87
N TRP A 20 -11.30 17.72 20.61
CA TRP A 20 -11.01 16.31 20.37
C TRP A 20 -10.15 16.09 19.12
N MET A 21 -10.40 16.84 18.04
CA MET A 21 -9.60 16.77 16.82
C MET A 21 -8.15 17.25 17.02
N ARG A 22 -7.89 18.25 17.88
CA ARG A 22 -6.52 18.67 18.21
C ARG A 22 -5.77 17.63 19.03
N GLU A 23 -6.45 16.98 19.99
CA GLU A 23 -5.81 16.01 20.88
C GLU A 23 -5.58 14.65 20.20
N ASN A 24 -6.38 14.29 19.20
CA ASN A 24 -6.38 12.94 18.61
C ASN A 24 -6.00 12.91 17.12
N MET A 25 -5.52 14.02 16.54
CA MET A 25 -4.93 13.96 15.20
C MET A 25 -3.60 13.22 15.25
N PRO A 26 -3.43 12.11 14.50
CA PRO A 26 -2.12 11.51 14.33
C PRO A 26 -1.24 12.52 13.59
N MET A 27 -0.16 12.97 14.24
CA MET A 27 0.93 13.65 13.56
C MET A 27 1.31 12.77 12.38
N THR A 28 1.07 13.27 11.17
CA THR A 28 1.45 12.57 9.96
C THR A 28 2.97 12.58 9.97
N GLU A 29 3.58 11.44 10.31
CA GLU A 29 5.01 11.25 10.20
C GLU A 29 5.39 11.67 8.77
N PRO A 30 6.34 12.61 8.59
CA PRO A 30 6.73 13.01 7.26
C PRO A 30 7.19 11.75 6.54
N GLN A 31 6.50 11.39 5.45
CA GLN A 31 6.92 10.32 4.58
C GLN A 31 8.35 10.65 4.16
N GLN A 32 9.31 9.91 4.70
CA GLN A 32 10.71 10.12 4.43
C GLN A 32 10.87 10.03 2.92
N ALA A 33 11.23 11.16 2.29
CA ALA A 33 11.52 11.20 0.88
C ALA A 33 12.60 10.15 0.61
N ALA A 34 12.34 9.26 -0.35
CA ALA A 34 13.29 8.25 -0.76
C ALA A 34 14.62 8.95 -1.11
N PRO A 35 15.77 8.44 -0.65
CA PRO A 35 17.06 9.06 -0.93
C PRO A 35 17.28 9.13 -2.44
N GLU A 36 17.43 10.35 -2.94
CA GLU A 36 17.61 10.70 -4.35
C GLU A 36 18.95 10.19 -4.95
N ASP A 37 19.85 9.70 -4.10
CA ASP A 37 21.18 9.23 -4.48
C ASP A 37 21.26 7.74 -4.85
N ALA A 38 20.13 7.02 -4.90
CA ALA A 38 20.12 5.66 -5.44
C ALA A 38 20.24 5.69 -6.98
N LYS A 39 21.43 6.01 -7.50
CA LYS A 39 21.83 5.74 -8.89
C LYS A 39 22.01 4.24 -9.11
N GLY A 40 20.93 3.49 -8.95
CA GLY A 40 20.79 2.18 -9.57
C GLY A 40 20.46 2.42 -11.03
N SER A 41 21.38 2.07 -11.93
CA SER A 41 21.09 1.99 -13.36
C SER A 41 20.07 0.87 -13.59
N ILE A 42 18.79 1.22 -13.51
CA ILE A 42 17.69 0.38 -13.98
C ILE A 42 17.76 0.43 -15.51
N ALA A 43 18.28 -0.62 -16.13
CA ALA A 43 18.18 -0.80 -17.57
C ALA A 43 16.68 -0.80 -17.93
N GLN A 44 16.23 0.27 -18.59
CA GLN A 44 14.82 0.58 -18.80
C GLN A 44 14.14 -0.39 -19.79
N ASP A 45 14.92 -1.23 -20.48
CA ASP A 45 14.47 -2.06 -21.60
C ASP A 45 14.50 -3.58 -21.32
N SER A 46 14.63 -3.99 -20.06
CA SER A 46 14.53 -5.42 -19.71
C SER A 46 13.82 -5.58 -18.38
N PRO A 47 12.85 -6.51 -18.25
CA PRO A 47 12.24 -6.80 -16.96
C PRO A 47 13.39 -7.23 -16.06
N ALA A 48 13.78 -6.36 -15.13
CA ALA A 48 15.10 -6.50 -14.56
C ALA A 48 15.18 -7.85 -13.84
N LYS A 49 16.18 -8.64 -14.22
CA LYS A 49 16.39 -10.01 -13.76
C LYS A 49 17.50 -9.97 -12.73
N TRP A 50 17.26 -10.52 -11.56
CA TRP A 50 18.29 -10.63 -10.54
C TRP A 50 18.84 -12.05 -10.55
N ARG A 51 20.16 -12.15 -10.42
CA ARG A 51 20.83 -13.42 -10.20
C ARG A 51 20.89 -13.67 -8.70
N ILE A 52 20.11 -14.63 -8.23
CA ILE A 52 20.17 -15.11 -6.84
C ILE A 52 20.97 -16.42 -6.85
N ARG A 53 21.66 -16.78 -5.76
CA ARG A 53 22.35 -18.08 -5.63
C ARG A 53 21.33 -19.20 -5.85
N GLY A 54 21.26 -19.73 -7.07
CA GLY A 54 20.29 -20.77 -7.47
C GLY A 54 19.57 -20.51 -8.81
N GLY A 55 19.59 -19.29 -9.37
CA GLY A 55 18.94 -19.03 -10.66
C GLY A 55 18.62 -17.55 -10.93
N TRP A 56 17.90 -17.32 -12.01
CA TRP A 56 17.37 -16.01 -12.38
C TRP A 56 15.96 -15.83 -11.85
N THR A 57 15.69 -14.69 -11.23
CA THR A 57 14.33 -14.29 -10.84
C THR A 57 13.94 -12.99 -11.53
N SER A 58 12.67 -12.85 -11.85
CA SER A 58 12.09 -11.60 -12.34
C SER A 58 11.78 -10.70 -11.14
N ILE A 59 12.14 -9.41 -11.24
CA ILE A 59 11.67 -8.40 -10.26
C ILE A 59 10.15 -8.38 -10.22
N PHE A 60 9.54 -8.40 -11.40
CA PHE A 60 8.12 -8.22 -11.55
C PHE A 60 7.47 -9.59 -11.73
N PRO A 61 6.57 -9.99 -10.80
CA PRO A 61 5.85 -11.24 -10.95
C PRO A 61 4.95 -11.17 -12.19
N HIS A 62 4.88 -12.26 -12.94
CA HIS A 62 4.06 -12.38 -14.14
C HIS A 62 3.29 -13.69 -14.11
N CYS A 63 2.16 -13.73 -14.83
CA CYS A 63 1.38 -14.95 -14.95
C CYS A 63 2.15 -15.99 -15.79
N PRO A 64 2.40 -17.20 -15.27
CA PRO A 64 3.16 -18.22 -16.00
C PRO A 64 2.39 -18.78 -17.22
N TYR A 65 1.09 -18.49 -17.32
CA TYR A 65 0.23 -19.01 -18.38
C TYR A 65 0.02 -18.05 -19.55
N CYS A 66 0.04 -16.74 -19.29
CA CYS A 66 -0.22 -15.73 -20.33
C CYS A 66 0.79 -14.57 -20.36
N ALA A 67 1.86 -14.66 -19.56
CA ALA A 67 2.90 -13.64 -19.41
C ALA A 67 2.41 -12.24 -18.97
N SER A 68 1.14 -12.08 -18.59
CA SER A 68 0.61 -10.81 -18.11
C SER A 68 1.17 -10.44 -16.74
N TYR A 69 1.47 -9.15 -16.56
CA TYR A 69 1.86 -8.56 -15.28
C TYR A 69 0.66 -8.15 -14.41
N ALA A 70 -0.57 -8.28 -14.90
CA ALA A 70 -1.78 -7.94 -14.15
C ALA A 70 -2.13 -9.03 -13.13
N LEU A 71 -1.32 -9.12 -12.07
CA LEU A 71 -1.54 -10.02 -10.94
C LEU A 71 -2.10 -9.26 -9.74
N TYR A 72 -3.11 -9.84 -9.10
CA TYR A 72 -3.76 -9.34 -7.89
C TYR A 72 -3.67 -10.36 -6.77
N ARG A 73 -3.51 -9.91 -5.54
CA ARG A 73 -3.72 -10.72 -4.34
C ARG A 73 -4.27 -9.84 -3.23
N GLU A 74 -5.14 -10.40 -2.41
CA GLU A 74 -5.76 -9.65 -1.33
C GLU A 74 -4.72 -9.36 -0.23
N ASN A 75 -4.70 -8.12 0.28
CA ASN A 75 -3.84 -7.70 1.38
C ASN A 75 -2.33 -8.01 1.21
N ASN A 76 -1.86 -8.20 -0.03
CA ASN A 76 -0.49 -8.64 -0.33
C ASN A 76 -0.08 -10.00 0.27
N ILE A 77 -1.05 -10.87 0.60
CA ILE A 77 -0.80 -12.18 1.22
C ILE A 77 -1.29 -13.30 0.29
N GLY A 78 -0.55 -14.40 0.25
CA GLY A 78 -0.94 -15.62 -0.46
C GLY A 78 -0.72 -15.56 -1.98
N ASP A 79 -1.51 -16.38 -2.67
CA ASP A 79 -1.40 -16.63 -4.10
C ASP A 79 -2.01 -15.50 -4.94
N TYR A 80 -1.48 -15.33 -6.14
CA TYR A 80 -1.98 -14.38 -7.11
C TYR A 80 -3.18 -14.92 -7.91
N GLU A 81 -4.11 -14.01 -8.21
CA GLU A 81 -5.05 -14.09 -9.33
C GLU A 81 -4.49 -13.29 -10.51
N CYS A 82 -4.48 -13.89 -11.71
CA CYS A 82 -4.21 -13.15 -12.93
C CYS A 82 -5.49 -12.48 -13.45
N LEU A 83 -5.52 -11.15 -13.47
CA LEU A 83 -6.68 -10.38 -13.96
C LEU A 83 -6.88 -10.46 -15.48
N THR A 84 -5.89 -10.94 -16.23
CA THR A 84 -5.98 -11.13 -17.69
C THR A 84 -6.61 -12.48 -18.05
N CYS A 85 -6.11 -13.59 -17.49
CA CYS A 85 -6.60 -14.94 -17.82
C CYS A 85 -7.47 -15.58 -16.74
N ARG A 86 -7.76 -14.85 -15.64
CA ARG A 86 -8.61 -15.24 -14.52
C ARG A 86 -8.19 -16.52 -13.78
N ARG A 87 -6.94 -16.95 -13.95
CA ARG A 87 -6.38 -18.06 -13.16
C ARG A 87 -6.04 -17.58 -11.76
N THR A 88 -6.39 -18.39 -10.77
CA THR A 88 -6.09 -18.20 -9.35
C THR A 88 -5.05 -19.23 -8.89
N GLY A 89 -4.52 -19.07 -7.67
CA GLY A 89 -3.58 -20.03 -7.08
C GLY A 89 -2.18 -19.97 -7.70
N ILE A 90 -1.77 -18.82 -8.23
CA ILE A 90 -0.41 -18.64 -8.77
C ILE A 90 0.52 -18.27 -7.61
N GLU A 91 1.35 -19.22 -7.18
CA GLU A 91 2.34 -18.99 -6.13
C GLU A 91 3.34 -17.89 -6.52
N GLU A 92 3.80 -17.10 -5.54
CA GLU A 92 4.78 -16.03 -5.78
C GLU A 92 6.09 -16.56 -6.37
N SER A 93 6.58 -17.72 -5.92
CA SER A 93 7.81 -18.33 -6.45
C SER A 93 7.67 -18.63 -7.95
N THR A 94 6.52 -19.15 -8.35
CA THR A 94 6.19 -19.46 -9.75
C THR A 94 6.05 -18.18 -10.57
N ALA A 95 5.37 -17.16 -10.04
CA ALA A 95 5.18 -15.88 -10.74
C ALA A 95 6.50 -15.12 -10.97
N ARG A 96 7.51 -15.35 -10.13
CA ARG A 96 8.84 -14.71 -10.20
C ARG A 96 9.89 -15.54 -10.92
N GLN A 97 9.57 -16.78 -11.30
CA GLN A 97 10.53 -17.64 -11.97
C GLN A 97 10.80 -17.14 -13.39
N VAL A 98 12.07 -17.04 -13.78
CA VAL A 98 12.46 -16.81 -15.17
C VAL A 98 12.68 -18.19 -15.79
N MET A 99 11.87 -18.55 -16.80
CA MET A 99 12.12 -19.71 -17.65
C MET A 99 13.40 -19.52 -18.48
#